data_AF-A0A344UEV6-F1
#
_entry.id   AF-A0A344UEV6-F1
#
_cell.length_a   1.000
_cell.length_b   1.000
_cell.length_c   1.000
_cell.angle_alpha   90.00
_cell.angle_beta   90.00
_cell.angle_gamma   90.00
#
_symmetry.space_group_name_H-M   'P 1'
#
loop_
_entity.id
_entity.type
_entity.pdbx_description
1 polymer ?
#
loop_
_entity_poly.entity_id
_entity_poly.type
_entity_poly.pdbx_seq_one_letter_code
_entity_poly.pdbx_strand_id
1 'polypeptide(L)'
;MDITVAQASGNKEHGFSALENAVLHGDAAVADGNGGHGFNASSLSTLRGDWLTARDNQWDGFHAEALSVIRVPNPQTSGNKAQPSFATEGALLKFDKKDNLKN
;
A
#
# COMPACT_ATOMS: atom_id res chain seq x y z
N MET A 1 -12.71 -6.92 -1.61
CA MET A 1 -13.15 -5.70 -2.33
C MET A 1 -12.21 -5.46 -3.49
N ASP A 2 -12.74 -4.99 -4.63
CA ASP A 2 -11.93 -4.56 -5.78
C ASP A 2 -11.74 -3.04 -5.73
N ILE A 3 -10.50 -2.57 -5.86
CA ILE A 3 -10.11 -1.15 -5.86
C ILE A 3 -9.41 -0.74 -7.16
N THR A 4 -9.54 -1.53 -8.23
CA THR A 4 -8.91 -1.24 -9.53
C THR A 4 -9.26 0.17 -10.00
N VAL A 5 -8.24 0.93 -10.39
CA VAL A 5 -8.29 2.35 -10.80
C VAL A 5 -8.97 3.30 -9.80
N ALA A 6 -9.20 2.86 -8.55
CA ALA A 6 -9.81 3.69 -7.52
C ALA A 6 -8.83 4.75 -7.01
N GLN A 7 -9.39 5.86 -6.51
CA GLN A 7 -8.62 6.93 -5.91
C GLN A 7 -9.11 7.18 -4.48
N ALA A 8 -8.17 7.30 -3.54
CA ALA A 8 -8.44 7.68 -2.16
C ALA A 8 -7.49 8.81 -1.75
N SER A 9 -8.05 9.95 -1.35
CA SER A 9 -7.26 11.14 -1.02
C SER A 9 -7.85 11.98 0.11
N GLY A 10 -6.97 12.66 0.85
CA GLY A 10 -7.37 13.57 1.94
C GLY A 10 -8.05 12.89 3.12
N ASN A 11 -7.92 11.56 3.27
CA ASN A 11 -8.48 10.85 4.41
C ASN A 11 -7.68 11.21 5.67
N LYS A 12 -8.36 11.22 6.83
CA LYS A 12 -7.69 11.48 8.12
C LYS A 12 -6.70 10.39 8.52
N GLU A 13 -6.94 9.15 8.07
CA GLU A 13 -6.08 8.00 8.32
C GLU A 13 -5.56 7.46 6.98
N HIS A 14 -6.06 6.32 6.51
CA HIS A 14 -5.49 5.62 5.36
C HIS A 14 -6.21 5.91 4.05
N GLY A 15 -5.52 5.74 2.91
CA GLY A 15 -6.15 5.75 1.59
C GLY A 15 -7.03 4.52 1.39
N PHE A 16 -6.41 3.34 1.35
CA PHE A 16 -7.09 2.05 1.30
C PHE A 16 -6.65 1.15 2.46
N SER A 17 -7.61 0.48 3.10
CA SER A 17 -7.35 -0.40 4.24
C SER A 17 -7.97 -1.78 4.05
N ALA A 18 -7.15 -2.81 4.17
CA ALA A 18 -7.57 -4.17 4.43
C ALA A 18 -7.45 -4.43 5.94
N LEU A 19 -8.56 -4.76 6.60
CA LEU A 19 -8.61 -4.97 8.05
C LEU A 19 -9.25 -6.32 8.34
N GLU A 20 -8.89 -6.95 9.45
CA GLU A 20 -9.62 -8.08 10.05
C GLU A 20 -9.94 -9.21 9.06
N ASN A 21 -8.90 -9.84 8.50
CA ASN A 21 -9.04 -10.92 7.51
C ASN A 21 -9.66 -10.48 6.17
N ALA A 22 -9.82 -9.18 5.91
CA ALA A 22 -10.29 -8.71 4.62
C ALA A 22 -9.24 -8.93 3.53
N VAL A 23 -9.74 -9.06 2.30
CA VAL A 23 -8.91 -9.08 1.10
C VAL A 23 -9.28 -7.88 0.23
N LEU A 24 -8.30 -7.01 -0.01
CA LEU A 24 -8.33 -5.98 -1.02
C LEU A 24 -7.51 -6.43 -2.22
N HIS A 25 -8.11 -6.29 -3.39
CA HIS A 25 -7.47 -6.50 -4.66
C HIS A 25 -7.70 -5.28 -5.52
N GLY A 26 -6.74 -4.88 -6.34
CA GLY A 26 -7.01 -3.95 -7.43
C GLY A 26 -5.73 -3.48 -8.07
N ASP A 27 -5.80 -3.05 -9.32
CA ASP A 27 -4.65 -2.60 -10.08
C ASP A 27 -4.73 -1.09 -10.36
N ALA A 28 -3.58 -0.41 -10.43
CA ALA A 28 -3.48 1.03 -10.72
C ALA A 28 -4.30 1.94 -9.76
N ALA A 29 -4.57 1.48 -8.54
CA ALA A 29 -5.19 2.30 -7.50
C ALA A 29 -4.22 3.39 -7.01
N VAL A 30 -4.76 4.54 -6.60
CA VAL A 30 -3.97 5.70 -6.13
C VAL A 30 -4.41 6.13 -4.74
N ALA A 31 -3.47 6.14 -3.79
CA ALA A 31 -3.62 6.69 -2.46
C ALA A 31 -2.74 7.94 -2.29
N ASP A 32 -3.36 9.11 -2.16
CA ASP A 32 -2.69 10.41 -2.24
C ASP A 32 -3.03 11.34 -1.06
N GLY A 33 -2.02 11.88 -0.38
CA GLY A 33 -2.25 12.96 0.59
C GLY A 33 -3.05 12.57 1.83
N ASN A 34 -2.98 11.30 2.27
CA ASN A 34 -3.74 10.83 3.43
C ASN A 34 -2.97 11.03 4.75
N GLY A 35 -3.71 11.15 5.86
CA GLY A 35 -3.21 11.46 7.20
C GLY A 35 -2.40 10.36 7.88
N GLY A 36 -2.44 9.14 7.34
CA GLY A 36 -1.66 7.98 7.76
C GLY A 36 -0.95 7.36 6.55
N HIS A 37 -1.15 6.05 6.34
CA HIS A 37 -0.57 5.31 5.20
C HIS A 37 -1.38 5.42 3.90
N GLY A 38 -0.71 5.27 2.75
CA GLY A 38 -1.40 5.16 1.46
C GLY A 38 -2.23 3.88 1.35
N PHE A 39 -1.56 2.73 1.44
CA PHE A 39 -2.18 1.40 1.52
C PHE A 39 -1.83 0.74 2.83
N ASN A 40 -2.85 0.27 3.54
CA ASN A 40 -2.75 -0.35 4.85
C ASN A 40 -3.30 -1.78 4.80
N ALA A 41 -2.55 -2.72 5.37
CA ALA A 41 -3.02 -4.06 5.66
C ALA A 41 -2.74 -4.36 7.14
N SER A 42 -3.78 -4.72 7.89
CA SER A 42 -3.67 -5.12 9.28
C SER A 42 -4.49 -6.36 9.59
N SER A 43 -4.05 -7.12 10.59
CA SER A 43 -4.79 -8.22 11.21
C SER A 43 -5.20 -9.31 10.24
N LEU A 44 -4.22 -10.10 9.78
CA LEU A 44 -4.39 -11.24 8.87
C LEU A 44 -5.04 -10.89 7.53
N SER A 45 -5.04 -9.62 7.15
CA SER A 45 -5.59 -9.16 5.89
C SER A 45 -4.59 -9.28 4.75
N THR A 46 -5.10 -9.20 3.54
CA THR A 46 -4.28 -9.19 2.33
C THR A 46 -4.65 -8.02 1.45
N LEU A 47 -3.63 -7.26 1.02
CA LEU A 47 -3.75 -6.27 -0.04
C LEU A 47 -2.85 -6.69 -1.19
N ARG A 48 -3.40 -6.77 -2.39
CA ARG A 48 -2.64 -7.17 -3.57
C ARG A 48 -3.08 -6.41 -4.81
N GLY A 49 -2.15 -6.19 -5.71
CA GLY A 49 -2.44 -5.41 -6.91
C GLY A 49 -1.17 -5.08 -7.68
N ASP A 50 -1.31 -4.70 -8.93
CA ASP A 50 -0.21 -4.19 -9.73
C ASP A 50 -0.29 -2.66 -9.88
N TRP A 51 0.84 -1.99 -10.05
CA TRP A 51 0.92 -0.54 -10.29
C TRP A 51 0.25 0.34 -9.24
N LEU A 52 0.18 -0.10 -7.98
CA LEU A 52 -0.40 0.71 -6.91
C LEU A 52 0.50 1.91 -6.60
N THR A 53 -0.12 3.08 -6.52
CA THR A 53 0.57 4.35 -6.32
C THR A 53 0.23 4.93 -4.96
N ALA A 54 1.23 5.08 -4.08
CA ALA A 54 1.08 5.71 -2.78
C ALA A 54 1.96 6.95 -2.71
N ARG A 55 1.36 8.14 -2.63
CA ARG A 55 2.13 9.39 -2.59
C ARG A 55 1.63 10.43 -1.61
N ASP A 56 2.56 11.26 -1.15
CA ASP A 56 2.29 12.43 -0.32
C ASP A 56 1.53 12.12 0.99
N ASN A 57 1.57 10.88 1.48
CA ASN A 57 0.89 10.47 2.71
C ASN A 57 1.74 10.84 3.95
N GLN A 58 1.09 11.08 5.09
CA GLN A 58 1.78 11.54 6.30
C GLN A 58 2.68 10.48 6.92
N TRP A 59 2.39 9.19 6.70
CA TRP A 59 3.23 8.09 7.17
C TRP A 59 3.82 7.33 5.98
N ASP A 60 3.48 6.05 5.83
CA ASP A 60 4.09 5.17 4.85
C ASP A 60 3.29 5.07 3.55
N GLY A 61 3.96 4.81 2.44
CA GLY A 61 3.26 4.49 1.20
C GLY A 61 2.47 3.19 1.31
N PHE A 62 3.14 2.13 1.77
CA PHE A 62 2.56 0.80 2.03
C PHE A 62 2.91 0.35 3.45
N HIS A 63 1.91 -0.02 4.25
CA HIS A 63 2.07 -0.47 5.64
C HIS A 63 1.42 -1.83 5.85
N ALA A 64 2.20 -2.80 6.32
CA ALA A 64 1.72 -4.12 6.68
C ALA A 64 2.06 -4.45 8.14
N GLU A 65 1.07 -4.93 8.89
CA GLU A 65 1.25 -5.35 10.28
C GLU A 65 0.42 -6.58 10.65
N ALA A 66 0.69 -7.15 11.83
CA ALA A 66 -0.13 -8.19 12.45
C ALA A 66 -0.45 -9.36 11.49
N LEU A 67 0.61 -9.98 10.96
CA LEU A 67 0.55 -11.13 10.06
C LEU A 67 -0.18 -10.87 8.73
N SER A 68 -0.35 -9.59 8.34
CA SER A 68 -0.92 -9.22 7.06
C SER A 68 0.10 -9.29 5.93
N VAL A 69 -0.43 -9.27 4.70
CA VAL A 69 0.37 -9.35 3.48
C VAL A 69 0.02 -8.21 2.54
N ILE A 70 1.03 -7.50 2.07
CA ILE A 70 0.93 -6.63 0.90
C ILE A 70 1.79 -7.20 -0.22
N ARG A 71 1.18 -7.44 -1.38
CA ARG A 71 1.90 -7.89 -2.58
C ARG A 71 1.62 -6.96 -3.75
N VAL A 72 2.64 -6.18 -4.12
CA VAL A 72 2.54 -5.20 -5.21
C VAL A 72 3.75 -5.33 -6.12
N PRO A 73 3.67 -6.01 -7.28
CA PRO A 73 4.81 -6.18 -8.17
C PRO A 73 5.46 -4.86 -8.60
N ASN A 74 4.68 -3.88 -9.06
CA ASN A 74 5.22 -2.60 -9.55
C ASN A 74 4.75 -1.40 -8.70
N PRO A 75 5.16 -1.26 -7.43
CA PRO A 75 4.68 -0.17 -6.58
C PRO A 75 5.27 1.17 -7.04
N GLN A 76 4.47 2.22 -7.00
CA GLN A 76 4.92 3.59 -7.21
C GLN A 76 4.80 4.34 -5.88
N THR A 77 5.91 4.90 -5.40
CA THR A 77 5.93 5.64 -4.13
C THR A 77 6.71 6.94 -4.27
N SER A 78 6.17 8.03 -3.72
CA SER A 78 6.84 9.33 -3.69
C SER A 78 6.25 10.21 -2.60
N GLY A 79 7.03 11.12 -2.01
CA GLY A 79 6.50 12.16 -1.10
C GLY A 79 5.90 11.69 0.24
N ASN A 80 5.86 10.38 0.54
CA ASN A 80 5.40 9.88 1.84
C ASN A 80 6.41 10.27 2.94
N LYS A 81 5.93 10.76 4.09
CA LYS A 81 6.81 11.42 5.07
C LYS A 81 7.63 10.48 5.95
N ALA A 82 7.14 9.25 6.21
CA ALA A 82 7.86 8.28 7.01
C ALA A 82 8.70 7.36 6.12
N GLN A 83 8.07 6.41 5.43
CA GLN A 83 8.77 5.47 4.56
C GLN A 83 8.00 5.20 3.25
N PRO A 84 8.70 4.87 2.14
CA PRO A 84 8.03 4.33 0.96
C PRO A 84 7.21 3.08 1.28
N SER A 85 7.71 2.20 2.15
CA SER A 85 7.04 0.97 2.56
C SER A 85 7.59 0.45 3.89
N PHE A 86 6.71 -0.07 4.76
CA PHE A 86 7.06 -0.58 6.09
C PHE A 86 6.29 -1.87 6.45
N ALA A 87 6.96 -2.81 7.10
CA ALA A 87 6.37 -4.03 7.66
C ALA A 87 6.84 -4.26 9.09
N THR A 88 5.91 -4.63 9.98
CA THR A 88 6.22 -5.08 11.34
C THR A 88 6.37 -6.59 11.45
N GLU A 89 6.74 -7.08 12.63
CA GLU A 89 6.99 -8.50 12.87
C GLU A 89 5.80 -9.37 12.43
N GLY A 90 6.11 -10.41 11.64
CA GLY A 90 5.13 -11.34 11.09
C GLY A 90 4.39 -10.84 9.84
N ALA A 91 4.45 -9.55 9.51
CA ALA A 91 3.87 -9.03 8.27
C ALA A 91 4.82 -9.24 7.07
N LEU A 92 4.25 -9.27 5.86
CA LEU A 92 4.99 -9.47 4.63
C LEU A 92 4.70 -8.35 3.62
N LEU A 93 5.75 -7.64 3.21
CA LEU A 93 5.75 -6.83 2.00
C LEU A 93 6.48 -7.57 0.89
N LYS A 94 5.83 -7.76 -0.25
CA LYS A 94 6.46 -8.31 -1.45
C LYS A 94 6.29 -7.36 -2.63
N PHE A 95 7.41 -6.77 -3.04
CA PHE A 95 7.53 -5.99 -4.26
C PHE A 95 8.42 -6.74 -5.24
N ASP A 96 7.88 -7.09 -6.40
CA ASP A 96 8.64 -7.80 -7.42
C ASP A 96 9.42 -6.74 -8.21
N LYS A 97 10.68 -6.47 -7.83
CA LYS A 97 11.56 -5.57 -8.57
C LYS A 97 11.65 -6.05 -10.04
N LYS A 98 10.90 -5.43 -10.95
CA LYS A 98 11.30 -5.39 -12.36
C LYS A 98 12.41 -4.36 -12.43
N ASP A 99 13.65 -4.84 -12.40
CA ASP A 99 14.84 -4.04 -12.63
C ASP A 99 14.72 -3.30 -13.97
N ASN A 100 14.19 -2.08 -13.95
CA ASN A 100 14.41 -1.10 -15.00
C ASN A 100 15.68 -0.32 -14.64
N LEU A 101 16.81 -1.03 -14.60
CA LEU A 101 18.13 -0.42 -14.73
C LEU A 101 18.23 0.06 -16.18
N LYS A 102 17.87 1.34 -16.39
CA LYS A 102 18.36 2.07 -17.57
C LYS A 102 19.82 2.42 -17.28
N ASN A 103 20.74 1.77 -17.99
CA ASN A 103 22.08 2.31 -18.23
C ASN A 103 21.97 3.53 -19.16
#